data_AF-W2M5T8-F1
#
_entry.id   AF-W2M5T8-F1
#
_cell.length_a   1.000
_cell.length_b   1.000
_cell.length_c   1.000
_cell.angle_alpha   90.00
_cell.angle_beta   90.00
_cell.angle_gamma   90.00
#
_symmetry.space_group_name_H-M   'P 1'
#
loop_
_entity.id
_entity.type
_entity.pdbx_description
1 polymer ?
#
loop_
_entity_poly.entity_id
_entity_poly.type
_entity_poly.pdbx_seq_one_letter_code
_entity_poly.pdbx_strand_id
1 'polypeptide(L)'
;MMDAVGIKDDIAVVRRSADPIVEWDENGTMVAGAFPTLFMMGGEMLPSGSFPSDLTRHLMSYYDGRFERSVTFIGTLFNQLQRHSAVRKAARAATTHVKTLRKLGDLANSLEFKQSLVAAKNDPDSPAAKRLNAGLLRILSIVGGTVPFSPFERAATRPKLSAMRIRFGLPQFWVTVAPPEQDVMTLLRIALLRKLKGWNNETATLDRRSFNGQIFLNTLEVTHVLDFLSRTPVQR
;
A
#
# COMPACT_ATOMS: atom_id res chain seq x y z
N MET A 1 24.09 -50.39 21.62
CA MET A 1 22.95 -50.92 22.38
C MET A 1 21.99 -49.75 22.56
N MET A 2 20.76 -49.93 22.05
CA MET A 2 19.50 -49.17 22.20
C MET A 2 19.43 -48.21 23.41
N ASP A 3 18.83 -47.01 23.41
CA ASP A 3 17.62 -46.51 22.72
C ASP A 3 17.59 -44.97 22.64
N ALA A 4 16.94 -44.42 21.60
CA ALA A 4 15.92 -43.38 21.78
C ALA A 4 15.14 -43.19 20.45
N VAL A 5 13.92 -43.72 20.45
CA VAL A 5 12.84 -43.41 19.51
C VAL A 5 12.64 -41.89 19.48
N GLY A 6 12.92 -41.27 18.33
CA GLY A 6 12.68 -39.86 18.08
C GLY A 6 12.30 -39.71 16.62
N ILE A 7 11.06 -39.29 16.39
CA ILE A 7 10.43 -39.00 15.10
C ILE A 7 11.46 -38.34 14.17
N LYS A 8 11.79 -38.99 13.04
CA LYS A 8 12.45 -38.32 11.92
C LYS A 8 11.43 -37.32 11.36
N ASP A 9 11.50 -36.07 11.83
CA ASP A 9 10.90 -34.99 11.07
C ASP A 9 11.52 -35.04 9.68
N ASP A 10 10.69 -35.16 8.64
CA ASP A 10 11.07 -34.90 7.26
C ASP A 10 11.43 -33.41 7.14
N ILE A 11 12.61 -33.06 7.64
CA ILE A 11 13.17 -31.73 7.50
C ILE A 11 13.55 -31.60 6.04
N ALA A 12 12.70 -30.93 5.26
CA ALA A 12 12.99 -30.56 3.89
C ALA A 12 14.35 -29.86 3.87
N VAL A 13 15.35 -30.51 3.25
CA VAL A 13 16.69 -29.93 3.10
C VAL A 13 16.58 -28.80 2.10
N VAL A 14 16.39 -27.59 2.62
CA VAL A 14 16.41 -26.36 1.81
C VAL A 14 17.84 -26.14 1.34
N ARG A 15 18.11 -26.52 0.10
CA ARG A 15 19.40 -26.24 -0.56
C ARG A 15 19.53 -24.73 -0.71
N ARG A 16 20.45 -24.13 0.05
CA ARG A 16 20.81 -22.73 -0.09
C ARG A 16 21.95 -22.64 -1.08
N SER A 17 21.79 -21.78 -2.08
CA SER A 17 22.89 -21.35 -2.96
C SER A 17 24.01 -20.70 -2.12
N ALA A 18 25.25 -20.78 -2.58
CA ALA A 18 26.38 -20.10 -1.95
C ALA A 18 26.18 -18.58 -1.94
N ASP A 19 25.51 -18.06 -2.97
CA ASP A 19 25.24 -16.64 -3.13
C ASP A 19 23.84 -16.28 -2.60
N PRO A 20 23.72 -15.24 -1.76
CA PRO A 20 22.44 -14.73 -1.32
C PRO A 20 21.70 -14.10 -2.49
N ILE A 21 20.49 -14.57 -2.78
CA ILE A 21 19.62 -13.95 -3.79
C ILE A 21 18.95 -12.72 -3.18
N VAL A 22 19.08 -11.59 -3.86
CA VAL A 22 18.46 -10.32 -3.47
C VAL A 22 17.29 -10.06 -4.42
N GLU A 23 16.08 -9.90 -3.85
CA GLU A 23 14.86 -9.67 -4.65
C GLU A 23 14.87 -8.36 -5.46
N TRP A 24 15.83 -7.46 -5.20
CA TRP A 24 15.92 -6.15 -5.82
C TRP A 24 16.56 -6.18 -7.20
N ASP A 25 17.45 -7.13 -7.50
CA ASP A 25 18.23 -7.07 -8.73
C ASP A 25 17.39 -7.49 -9.94
N GLU A 26 16.61 -8.57 -9.81
CA GLU A 26 15.77 -9.14 -10.87
C GLU A 26 14.26 -9.05 -10.53
N ASN A 27 13.86 -8.03 -9.77
CA ASN A 27 12.49 -7.91 -9.29
C ASN A 27 11.44 -7.98 -10.40
N GLY A 28 11.71 -7.32 -11.54
CA GLY A 28 10.83 -7.34 -12.71
C GLY A 28 10.54 -8.75 -13.20
N THR A 29 11.59 -9.54 -13.42
CA THR A 29 11.51 -10.94 -13.83
C THR A 29 10.81 -11.80 -12.79
N MET A 30 11.14 -11.62 -11.51
CA MET A 30 10.52 -12.37 -10.40
C MET A 30 9.02 -12.09 -10.29
N VAL A 31 8.60 -10.83 -10.34
CA VAL A 31 7.19 -10.43 -10.25
C VAL A 31 6.42 -10.87 -11.48
N ALA A 32 7.00 -10.72 -12.68
CA ALA A 32 6.34 -11.20 -13.89
C ALA A 32 6.20 -12.72 -13.92
N GLY A 33 7.21 -13.46 -13.44
CA GLY A 33 7.16 -14.92 -13.30
C GLY A 33 6.16 -15.40 -12.24
N ALA A 34 5.98 -14.63 -11.16
CA ALA A 34 4.98 -14.93 -10.12
C ALA A 34 3.54 -14.61 -10.57
N PHE A 35 3.37 -13.64 -11.46
CA PHE A 35 2.06 -13.19 -11.96
C PHE A 35 1.99 -13.20 -13.50
N PRO A 36 2.12 -14.37 -14.16
CA PRO A 36 2.20 -14.46 -15.62
C PRO A 36 0.91 -13.97 -16.31
N THR A 37 -0.25 -14.11 -15.67
CA THR A 37 -1.54 -13.60 -16.18
C THR A 37 -1.64 -12.08 -16.13
N LEU A 38 -0.88 -11.42 -15.25
CA LEU A 38 -0.81 -9.97 -15.17
C LEU A 38 0.26 -9.41 -16.12
N PHE A 39 1.39 -10.12 -16.25
CA PHE A 39 2.54 -9.73 -17.08
C PHE A 39 2.81 -10.74 -18.20
N MET A 40 1.89 -10.81 -19.17
CA MET A 40 1.98 -11.80 -20.26
C MET A 40 3.22 -11.63 -21.15
N MET A 41 3.81 -10.43 -21.21
CA MET A 41 5.05 -10.16 -21.96
C MET A 41 6.33 -10.35 -21.13
N GLY A 42 6.22 -10.91 -19.92
CA GLY A 42 7.36 -11.07 -19.02
C GLY A 42 7.77 -9.78 -18.30
N GLY A 43 8.96 -9.81 -17.70
CA GLY A 43 9.43 -8.81 -16.73
C GLY A 43 10.63 -7.97 -17.15
N GLU A 44 11.14 -8.13 -18.37
CA GLU A 44 12.37 -7.45 -18.82
C GLU A 44 12.25 -5.92 -18.82
N MET A 45 11.03 -5.40 -19.08
CA MET A 45 10.74 -3.97 -19.10
C MET A 45 10.37 -3.40 -17.72
N LEU A 46 10.29 -4.25 -16.69
CA LEU A 46 9.95 -3.84 -15.34
C LEU A 46 11.21 -3.38 -14.60
N PRO A 47 11.09 -2.37 -13.71
CA PRO A 47 12.25 -1.83 -13.01
C PRO A 47 12.84 -2.83 -12.03
N SER A 48 14.14 -2.70 -11.79
CA SER A 48 14.81 -3.28 -10.63
C SER A 48 14.47 -2.48 -9.35
N GLY A 49 14.64 -3.10 -8.19
CA GLY A 49 14.22 -2.58 -6.90
C GLY A 49 12.70 -2.59 -6.72
N SER A 50 12.19 -1.90 -5.70
CA SER A 50 10.73 -1.74 -5.57
C SER A 50 10.13 -0.91 -6.69
N PHE A 51 8.90 -1.24 -7.07
CA PHE A 51 8.18 -0.51 -8.10
C PHE A 51 7.99 0.96 -7.70
N PRO A 52 8.29 1.91 -8.61
CA PRO A 52 8.00 3.32 -8.39
C PRO A 52 6.51 3.56 -8.13
N SER A 53 6.20 4.62 -7.38
CA SER A 53 4.80 5.00 -7.10
C SER A 53 4.00 5.25 -8.36
N ASP A 54 4.63 5.83 -9.39
CA ASP A 54 3.97 6.17 -10.65
C ASP A 54 3.65 4.93 -11.47
N LEU A 55 4.57 3.96 -11.53
CA LEU A 55 4.31 2.65 -12.14
C LEU A 55 3.22 1.91 -11.37
N THR A 56 3.31 1.88 -10.05
CA THR A 56 2.28 1.23 -9.21
C THR A 56 0.91 1.86 -9.45
N ARG A 57 0.82 3.19 -9.52
CA ARG A 57 -0.41 3.92 -9.84
C ARG A 57 -0.91 3.57 -11.25
N HIS A 58 -0.02 3.52 -12.23
CA HIS A 58 -0.37 3.13 -13.60
C HIS A 58 -0.97 1.71 -13.65
N LEU A 59 -0.35 0.75 -12.96
CA LEU A 59 -0.85 -0.62 -12.88
C LEU A 59 -2.22 -0.68 -12.19
N MET A 60 -2.39 0.02 -11.06
CA MET A 60 -3.69 0.08 -10.36
C MET A 60 -4.78 0.77 -11.20
N SER A 61 -4.42 1.68 -12.10
CA SER A 61 -5.34 2.39 -13.00
C SER A 61 -5.36 1.80 -14.42
N TYR A 62 -4.86 0.58 -14.60
CA TYR A 62 -4.82 -0.07 -15.91
C TYR A 62 -6.24 -0.31 -16.43
N TYR A 63 -6.45 -0.19 -17.75
CA TYR A 63 -7.77 0.01 -18.35
C TYR A 63 -8.81 -1.08 -18.03
N ASP A 64 -8.40 -2.31 -17.76
CA ASP A 64 -9.27 -3.43 -17.43
C ASP A 64 -9.33 -3.77 -15.92
N GLY A 65 -8.55 -3.07 -15.10
CA GLY A 65 -8.48 -3.26 -13.65
C GLY A 65 -7.87 -4.60 -13.20
N ARG A 66 -7.19 -5.37 -14.07
CA ARG A 66 -6.66 -6.70 -13.72
C ARG A 66 -5.72 -6.69 -12.52
N PHE A 67 -4.91 -5.63 -12.38
CA PHE A 67 -3.94 -5.49 -11.29
C PHE A 67 -4.61 -5.10 -9.97
N GLU A 68 -5.60 -4.20 -10.02
CA GLU A 68 -6.39 -3.78 -8.85
C GLU A 68 -7.19 -4.94 -8.26
N ARG A 69 -7.71 -5.82 -9.11
CA ARG A 69 -8.49 -7.00 -8.67
C ARG A 69 -7.64 -8.08 -8.02
N SER A 70 -6.32 -8.10 -8.26
CA SER A 70 -5.42 -9.12 -7.74
C SER A 70 -4.91 -8.75 -6.34
N VAL A 71 -5.61 -9.23 -5.31
CA VAL A 71 -5.24 -9.01 -3.90
C VAL A 71 -3.84 -9.55 -3.60
N THR A 72 -3.46 -10.69 -4.17
CA THR A 72 -2.13 -11.28 -4.00
C THR A 72 -1.03 -10.39 -4.58
N PHE A 73 -1.27 -9.80 -5.75
CA PHE A 73 -0.34 -8.86 -6.36
C PHE A 73 -0.16 -7.60 -5.52
N ILE A 74 -1.27 -7.00 -5.07
CA ILE A 74 -1.26 -5.83 -4.18
C ILE A 74 -0.51 -6.14 -2.88
N GLY A 75 -0.80 -7.27 -2.24
CA GLY A 75 -0.13 -7.71 -1.02
C GLY A 75 1.38 -7.91 -1.23
N THR A 76 1.77 -8.44 -2.39
CA THR A 76 3.18 -8.64 -2.75
C THR A 76 3.90 -7.30 -2.91
N LEU A 77 3.33 -6.37 -3.69
CA LEU A 77 3.89 -5.02 -3.85
C LEU A 77 3.98 -4.27 -2.52
N PHE A 78 2.95 -4.38 -1.68
CA PHE A 78 2.92 -3.71 -0.38
C PHE A 78 3.94 -4.29 0.60
N ASN A 79 4.07 -5.61 0.68
CA ASN A 79 5.10 -6.27 1.49
C ASN A 79 6.50 -5.85 1.01
N GLN A 80 6.70 -5.84 -0.30
CA GLN A 80 7.95 -5.39 -0.89
C GLN A 80 8.27 -3.92 -0.55
N LEU A 81 7.29 -3.03 -0.63
CA LEU A 81 7.42 -1.63 -0.23
C LEU A 81 7.84 -1.49 1.25
N GLN A 82 7.24 -2.28 2.14
CA GLN A 82 7.60 -2.30 3.56
C GLN A 82 9.03 -2.79 3.78
N ARG A 83 9.42 -3.92 3.16
CA ARG A 83 10.77 -4.49 3.28
C ARG A 83 11.83 -3.55 2.73
N HIS A 84 11.64 -3.00 1.54
CA HIS A 84 12.62 -2.09 0.93
C HIS A 84 12.80 -0.81 1.75
N SER A 85 11.70 -0.26 2.28
CA SER A 85 11.76 0.91 3.17
C SER A 85 12.61 0.62 4.41
N ALA A 86 12.40 -0.54 5.04
CA ALA A 86 13.18 -0.98 6.19
C ALA A 86 14.66 -1.17 5.83
N VAL A 87 14.97 -1.86 4.72
CA VAL A 87 16.35 -2.12 4.27
C VAL A 87 17.09 -0.81 3.97
N ARG A 88 16.48 0.10 3.20
CA ARG A 88 17.08 1.41 2.89
C ARG A 88 17.36 2.23 4.14
N LYS A 89 16.42 2.23 5.09
CA LYS A 89 16.61 2.93 6.36
C LYS A 89 17.65 2.26 7.24
N ALA A 90 17.73 0.94 7.27
CA ALA A 90 18.76 0.20 7.98
C ALA A 90 20.16 0.49 7.40
N ALA A 91 20.31 0.47 6.07
CA ALA A 91 21.56 0.83 5.39
C ALA A 91 22.00 2.27 5.75
N ARG A 92 21.06 3.22 5.79
CA ARG A 92 21.37 4.59 6.24
C ARG A 92 21.66 4.67 7.75
N ALA A 93 20.94 3.93 8.58
CA ALA A 93 21.17 3.89 10.02
C ALA A 93 22.54 3.29 10.35
N ALA A 94 23.03 2.34 9.54
CA ALA A 94 24.37 1.78 9.65
C ALA A 94 25.46 2.85 9.52
N THR A 95 25.23 3.93 8.77
CA THR A 95 26.20 5.04 8.65
C THR A 95 25.95 6.15 9.69
N THR A 96 24.70 6.48 10.01
CA THR A 96 24.38 7.60 10.91
C THR A 96 24.38 7.24 12.40
N HIS A 97 24.10 5.97 12.74
CA HIS A 97 23.92 5.48 14.11
C HIS A 97 24.86 4.31 14.46
N VAL A 98 26.06 4.28 13.87
CA VAL A 98 27.08 3.23 14.04
C VAL A 98 27.30 2.86 15.51
N LYS A 99 27.50 3.86 16.40
CA LYS A 99 27.81 3.63 17.83
C LYS A 99 26.66 2.91 18.54
N THR A 100 25.42 3.27 18.25
CA THR A 100 24.23 2.65 18.85
C THR A 100 24.04 1.23 18.33
N LEU A 101 24.27 1.01 17.03
CA LEU A 101 24.18 -0.31 16.41
C LEU A 101 25.29 -1.25 16.88
N ARG A 102 26.51 -0.75 17.10
CA ARG A 102 27.61 -1.54 17.67
C ARG A 102 27.29 -1.98 19.10
N LYS A 103 26.83 -1.06 19.95
CA LYS A 103 26.36 -1.39 21.30
C LYS A 103 25.24 -2.43 21.31
N LEU A 104 24.32 -2.37 20.32
CA LEU A 104 23.31 -3.41 20.15
C LEU A 104 23.97 -4.74 19.77
N GLY A 105 24.91 -4.75 18.84
CA GLY A 105 25.64 -5.96 18.43
C GLY A 105 26.37 -6.61 19.62
N ASP A 106 27.06 -5.81 20.43
CA ASP A 106 27.75 -6.26 21.63
C ASP A 106 26.76 -6.83 22.65
N LEU A 107 25.63 -6.14 22.88
CA LEU A 107 24.57 -6.58 23.76
C LEU A 107 23.92 -7.89 23.27
N ALA A 108 23.62 -8.00 21.98
CA ALA A 108 23.01 -9.19 21.38
C ALA A 108 23.92 -10.43 21.47
N ASN A 109 25.23 -10.22 21.44
CA ASN A 109 26.21 -11.29 21.60
C ASN A 109 26.47 -11.67 23.07
N SER A 110 26.10 -10.85 24.03
CA SER A 110 26.29 -11.12 25.46
C SER A 110 25.44 -12.30 25.96
N LEU A 111 26.01 -13.11 26.86
CA LEU A 111 25.31 -14.25 27.45
C LEU A 111 24.17 -13.82 28.36
N GLU A 112 24.36 -12.73 29.12
CA GLU A 112 23.37 -12.16 30.04
C GLU A 112 22.10 -11.71 29.30
N PHE A 113 22.25 -11.12 28.12
CA PHE A 113 21.12 -10.71 27.29
C PHE A 113 20.33 -11.91 26.78
N LYS A 114 21.01 -12.98 26.35
CA LYS A 114 20.36 -14.23 25.93
C LYS A 114 19.59 -14.87 27.08
N GLN A 115 20.18 -14.93 28.28
CA GLN A 115 19.50 -15.42 29.48
C GLN A 115 18.28 -14.56 29.84
N SER A 116 18.42 -13.24 29.75
CA SER A 116 17.31 -12.29 29.97
C SER A 116 16.16 -12.47 28.97
N LEU A 117 16.47 -12.80 27.71
CA LEU A 117 15.46 -13.12 26.69
C LEU A 117 14.73 -14.44 27.01
N VAL A 118 15.43 -15.47 27.49
CA VAL A 118 14.81 -16.73 27.91
C VAL A 118 13.92 -16.52 29.13
N ALA A 119 14.37 -15.75 30.11
CA ALA A 119 13.57 -15.38 31.27
C ALA A 119 12.31 -14.60 30.86
N ALA A 120 12.44 -13.62 29.96
CA ALA A 120 11.32 -12.84 29.44
C ALA A 120 10.35 -13.68 28.59
N LYS A 121 10.82 -14.75 27.93
CA LYS A 121 9.96 -15.70 27.22
C LYS A 121 9.06 -16.47 28.20
N ASN A 122 9.61 -16.85 29.36
CA ASN A 122 8.90 -17.61 30.37
C ASN A 122 7.96 -16.75 31.23
N ASP A 123 8.32 -15.48 31.47
CA ASP A 123 7.49 -14.49 32.15
C ASP A 123 7.46 -13.15 31.40
N PRO A 124 6.51 -12.99 30.44
CA PRO A 124 6.42 -11.81 29.58
C PRO A 124 5.95 -10.55 30.32
N ASP A 125 5.23 -10.72 31.43
CA ASP A 125 4.63 -9.60 32.17
C ASP A 125 5.53 -9.03 33.27
N SER A 126 6.65 -9.71 33.54
CA SER A 126 7.66 -9.25 34.48
C SER A 126 8.13 -7.83 34.16
N PRO A 127 8.44 -7.01 35.19
CA PRO A 127 8.99 -5.67 34.99
C PRO A 127 10.33 -5.70 34.25
N ALA A 128 11.11 -6.79 34.40
CA ALA A 128 12.36 -7.01 33.67
C ALA A 128 12.10 -7.21 32.17
N ALA A 129 11.13 -8.05 31.77
CA ALA A 129 10.74 -8.26 30.39
C ALA A 129 10.21 -6.97 29.74
N LYS A 130 9.39 -6.19 30.46
CA LYS A 130 8.88 -4.89 29.98
C LYS A 130 10.01 -3.89 29.72
N ARG A 131 11.01 -3.81 30.60
CA ARG A 131 12.21 -2.96 30.41
C ARG A 131 13.04 -3.42 29.22
N LEU A 132 13.25 -4.73 29.08
CA LEU A 132 13.97 -5.32 27.95
C LEU A 132 13.27 -4.99 26.62
N ASN A 133 11.96 -5.20 26.55
CA ASN A 133 11.15 -4.90 25.38
C ASN A 133 11.19 -3.39 25.03
N ALA A 134 11.09 -2.51 26.03
CA ALA A 134 11.23 -1.06 25.80
C ALA A 134 12.61 -0.68 25.22
N GLY A 135 13.67 -1.35 25.67
CA GLY A 135 15.02 -1.20 25.10
C GLY A 135 15.09 -1.64 23.63
N LEU A 136 14.53 -2.81 23.32
CA LEU A 136 14.47 -3.34 21.95
C LEU A 136 13.64 -2.45 21.02
N LEU A 137 12.46 -2.03 21.45
CA LEU A 137 11.58 -1.14 20.69
C LEU A 137 12.25 0.20 20.38
N ARG A 138 13.07 0.73 21.30
CA ARG A 138 13.85 1.95 21.06
C ARG A 138 14.83 1.76 19.91
N ILE A 139 15.51 0.61 19.84
CA ILE A 139 16.48 0.34 18.78
C ILE A 139 15.74 0.08 17.46
N LEU A 140 14.67 -0.72 17.48
CA LEU A 140 13.82 -0.96 16.31
C LEU A 140 13.22 0.33 15.74
N SER A 141 12.89 1.30 16.59
CA SER A 141 12.32 2.59 16.15
C SER A 141 13.24 3.38 15.21
N ILE A 142 14.56 3.16 15.27
CA ILE A 142 15.55 3.80 14.38
C ILE A 142 15.25 3.46 12.91
N VAL A 143 14.84 2.21 12.66
CA VAL A 143 14.54 1.70 11.31
C VAL A 143 13.04 1.75 11.02
N GLY A 144 12.23 1.34 12.00
CA GLY A 144 10.79 1.13 11.84
C GLY A 144 10.01 2.39 11.49
N GLY A 145 10.49 3.60 11.85
CA GLY A 145 9.76 4.85 11.60
C GLY A 145 9.51 5.19 10.12
N THR A 146 10.16 4.48 9.19
CA THR A 146 9.97 4.64 7.73
C THR A 146 9.13 3.55 7.08
N VAL A 147 8.78 2.50 7.83
CA VAL A 147 7.99 1.39 7.29
C VAL A 147 6.51 1.82 7.28
N PRO A 148 5.87 1.84 6.11
CA PRO A 148 4.50 2.34 5.98
C PRO A 148 3.52 1.46 6.78
N PHE A 149 2.57 2.13 7.43
CA PHE A 149 1.56 1.60 8.33
C PHE A 149 2.09 0.89 9.58
N SER A 150 3.40 0.97 9.86
CA SER A 150 3.97 0.38 11.06
C SER A 150 3.59 1.15 12.34
N PRO A 151 3.58 0.50 13.51
CA PRO A 151 3.40 1.19 14.80
C PRO A 151 4.41 2.32 15.02
N PHE A 152 5.63 2.16 14.49
CA PHE A 152 6.70 3.15 14.61
C PHE A 152 6.47 4.38 13.72
N GLU A 153 5.99 4.21 12.49
CA GLU A 153 5.60 5.34 11.63
C GLU A 153 4.45 6.14 12.27
N ARG A 154 3.44 5.44 12.80
CA ARG A 154 2.33 6.07 13.53
C ARG A 154 2.84 6.86 14.74
N ALA A 155 3.72 6.27 15.54
CA ALA A 155 4.34 6.94 16.68
C ALA A 155 5.15 8.18 16.26
N ALA A 156 5.90 8.11 15.16
CA ALA A 156 6.66 9.24 14.61
C ALA A 156 5.77 10.33 13.98
N THR A 157 4.55 10.00 13.59
CA THR A 157 3.59 10.94 12.97
C THR A 157 2.84 11.78 14.00
N ARG A 158 2.56 11.24 15.19
CA ARG A 158 1.90 11.95 16.30
C ARG A 158 2.55 13.29 16.66
N PRO A 159 3.88 13.40 16.89
CA PRO A 159 4.50 14.69 17.19
C PRO A 159 4.44 15.66 16.00
N LYS A 160 4.48 15.16 14.75
CA LYS A 160 4.31 16.00 13.55
C LYS A 160 2.91 16.61 13.50
N LEU A 161 1.87 15.81 13.77
CA LEU A 161 0.50 16.29 13.88
C LEU A 161 0.35 17.34 14.99
N SER A 162 0.97 17.10 16.16
CA SER A 162 0.97 18.08 17.24
C SER A 162 1.68 19.37 16.86
N ALA A 163 2.80 19.30 16.14
CA ALA A 163 3.51 20.48 15.65
C ALA A 163 2.70 21.25 14.60
N MET A 164 2.03 20.54 13.69
CA MET A 164 1.11 21.15 12.71
C MET A 164 -0.06 21.85 13.41
N ARG A 165 -0.61 21.26 14.47
CA ARG A 165 -1.66 21.89 15.28
C ARG A 165 -1.18 23.20 15.92
N ILE A 166 0.04 23.23 16.45
CA ILE A 166 0.62 24.44 17.05
C ILE A 166 0.87 25.50 15.96
N ARG A 167 1.32 25.09 14.77
CA ARG A 167 1.69 26.00 13.68
C ARG A 167 0.47 26.59 12.94
N PHE A 168 -0.53 25.76 12.66
CA PHE A 168 -1.66 26.10 11.79
C PHE A 168 -3.00 26.19 12.53
N GLY A 169 -3.02 25.92 13.84
CA GLY A 169 -4.23 25.83 14.63
C GLY A 169 -4.88 24.45 14.58
N LEU A 170 -6.04 24.32 15.24
CA LEU A 170 -6.83 23.09 15.19
C LEU A 170 -7.36 22.88 13.77
N PRO A 171 -7.33 21.64 13.23
CA PRO A 171 -8.05 21.29 12.01
C PRO A 171 -9.56 21.31 12.34
N GLN A 172 -10.15 22.50 12.40
CA GLN A 172 -11.50 22.71 12.92
C GLN A 172 -12.57 22.60 11.82
N PHE A 173 -12.16 22.62 10.54
CA PHE A 173 -13.09 22.59 9.42
C PHE A 173 -12.64 21.56 8.38
N TRP A 174 -13.40 20.48 8.26
CA TRP A 174 -13.42 19.69 7.02
C TRP A 174 -14.42 20.37 6.09
N VAL A 175 -13.92 21.19 5.17
CA VAL A 175 -14.73 21.69 4.08
C VAL A 175 -14.64 20.68 2.94
N THR A 176 -15.63 19.82 2.82
CA THR A 176 -15.84 19.05 1.59
C THR A 176 -16.48 19.97 0.56
N VAL A 177 -15.65 20.56 -0.30
CA VAL A 177 -16.16 21.19 -1.52
C VAL A 177 -16.53 20.06 -2.47
N ALA A 178 -17.82 19.76 -2.58
CA ALA A 178 -18.31 19.02 -3.73
C ALA A 178 -18.25 19.98 -4.92
N PRO A 179 -17.39 19.75 -5.94
CA PRO A 179 -17.50 20.51 -7.17
C PRO A 179 -18.93 20.39 -7.71
N PRO A 180 -19.48 21.44 -8.34
CA PRO A 180 -20.83 21.38 -8.91
C PRO A 180 -20.96 20.14 -9.79
N GLU A 181 -22.04 19.38 -9.63
CA GLU A 181 -22.22 18.08 -10.31
C GLU A 181 -22.09 18.20 -11.84
N GLN A 182 -22.39 19.38 -12.39
CA GLN A 182 -22.25 19.71 -13.81
C GLN A 182 -20.80 19.76 -14.32
N ASP A 183 -19.79 19.93 -13.46
CA ASP A 183 -18.38 20.03 -13.85
C ASP A 183 -17.66 18.67 -13.77
N VAL A 184 -18.30 17.67 -13.15
CA VAL A 184 -17.72 16.34 -12.96
C VAL A 184 -18.19 15.41 -14.07
N MET A 185 -17.33 15.28 -15.10
CA MET A 185 -17.58 14.41 -16.26
C MET A 185 -17.98 12.97 -15.89
N THR A 186 -17.45 12.45 -14.78
CA THR A 186 -17.80 11.11 -14.27
C THR A 186 -19.26 11.03 -13.82
N LEU A 187 -19.79 12.06 -13.14
CA LEU A 187 -21.20 12.11 -12.72
C LEU A 187 -22.13 12.24 -13.93
N LEU A 188 -21.79 13.10 -14.89
CA LEU A 188 -22.54 13.23 -16.15
C LEU A 188 -22.58 11.89 -16.92
N ARG A 189 -21.46 11.16 -16.96
CA ARG A 189 -21.38 9.82 -17.56
C ARG A 189 -22.26 8.80 -16.83
N ILE A 190 -22.23 8.77 -15.50
CA ILE A 190 -23.07 7.87 -14.70
C ILE A 190 -24.55 8.18 -14.93
N ALA A 191 -24.93 9.47 -14.98
CA ALA A 191 -26.29 9.90 -15.27
C ALA A 191 -26.74 9.46 -16.67
N LEU A 192 -25.87 9.61 -17.69
CA LEU A 192 -26.12 9.14 -19.05
C LEU A 192 -26.27 7.63 -19.14
N LEU A 193 -25.37 6.86 -18.51
CA LEU A 193 -25.44 5.40 -18.48
C LEU A 193 -26.73 4.90 -17.80
N ARG A 194 -27.19 5.62 -16.77
CA ARG A 194 -28.48 5.34 -16.09
C ARG A 194 -29.67 5.66 -17.00
N LYS A 195 -29.66 6.80 -17.71
CA LYS A 195 -30.70 7.19 -18.68
C LYS A 195 -30.78 6.21 -19.85
N LEU A 196 -29.64 5.76 -20.34
CA LEU A 196 -29.52 4.83 -21.47
C LEU A 196 -29.71 3.35 -21.09
N LYS A 197 -29.97 3.04 -19.80
CA LYS A 197 -30.05 1.67 -19.25
C LYS A 197 -28.87 0.77 -19.66
N GLY A 198 -27.70 1.37 -19.87
CA GLY A 198 -26.54 0.73 -20.50
C GLY A 198 -25.52 0.17 -19.52
N TRP A 199 -25.89 -0.02 -18.24
CA TRP A 199 -24.97 -0.41 -17.16
C TRP A 199 -24.18 -1.71 -17.46
N ASN A 200 -24.75 -2.59 -18.29
CA ASN A 200 -24.16 -3.87 -18.69
C ASN A 200 -23.86 -3.95 -20.20
N ASN A 201 -23.84 -2.82 -20.92
CA ASN A 201 -23.56 -2.85 -22.36
C ASN A 201 -22.03 -2.85 -22.60
N GLU A 202 -21.50 -3.99 -23.02
CA GLU A 202 -20.06 -4.21 -23.25
C GLU A 202 -19.48 -3.30 -24.36
N THR A 203 -20.32 -2.77 -25.25
CA THR A 203 -19.91 -1.81 -26.28
C THR A 203 -19.92 -0.35 -25.80
N ALA A 204 -20.38 -0.08 -24.57
CA ALA A 204 -20.50 1.28 -24.01
C ALA A 204 -19.20 1.77 -23.33
N THR A 205 -18.04 1.37 -23.84
CA THR A 205 -16.76 1.95 -23.45
C THR A 205 -16.66 3.35 -24.04
N LEU A 206 -17.25 4.34 -23.36
CA LEU A 206 -17.07 5.75 -23.70
C LEU A 206 -15.65 6.20 -23.30
N ASP A 207 -14.70 5.99 -24.20
CA ASP A 207 -13.35 6.53 -24.12
C ASP A 207 -13.41 8.06 -23.92
N ARG A 208 -12.41 8.62 -23.22
CA ARG A 208 -12.28 10.06 -22.94
C ARG A 208 -12.26 10.90 -24.22
N ARG A 209 -11.82 10.31 -25.34
CA ARG A 209 -11.77 10.93 -26.67
C ARG A 209 -13.08 10.88 -27.45
N SER A 210 -13.95 9.90 -27.15
CA SER A 210 -15.20 9.66 -27.88
C SER A 210 -16.38 10.49 -27.36
N PHE A 211 -16.22 11.17 -26.23
CA PHE A 211 -17.26 12.01 -25.64
C PHE A 211 -17.27 13.39 -26.34
N ASN A 212 -17.73 13.41 -27.59
CA ASN A 212 -18.06 14.66 -28.27
C ASN A 212 -19.32 15.25 -27.64
N GLY A 213 -19.22 16.48 -27.12
CA GLY A 213 -20.32 17.22 -26.49
C GLY A 213 -21.57 17.43 -27.38
N GLN A 214 -21.53 17.04 -28.65
CA GLN A 214 -22.67 17.07 -29.57
C GLN A 214 -23.85 16.20 -29.13
N ILE A 215 -23.61 15.07 -28.44
CA ILE A 215 -24.71 14.19 -27.99
C ILE A 215 -25.60 14.90 -26.96
N PHE A 216 -25.02 15.83 -26.18
CA PHE A 216 -25.76 16.59 -25.17
C PHE A 216 -26.73 17.60 -25.80
N LEU A 217 -26.34 18.27 -26.89
CA LEU A 217 -27.18 19.28 -27.56
C LEU A 217 -28.36 18.65 -28.31
N ASN A 218 -28.11 17.57 -29.07
CA ASN A 218 -29.16 16.98 -29.91
C ASN A 218 -30.24 16.24 -29.11
N THR A 219 -29.95 15.81 -27.86
CA THR A 219 -30.94 15.11 -27.02
C THR A 219 -31.76 16.08 -26.15
N LEU A 220 -31.29 17.31 -25.93
CA LEU A 220 -32.01 18.34 -25.18
C LEU A 220 -33.04 19.08 -26.05
N GLU A 221 -32.79 19.25 -27.34
CA GLU A 221 -33.71 19.97 -28.25
C GLU A 221 -35.03 19.23 -28.50
N VAL A 222 -35.06 17.89 -28.41
CA VAL A 222 -36.25 17.11 -28.80
C VAL A 222 -37.27 16.95 -27.65
N THR A 223 -36.90 17.22 -26.40
CA THR A 223 -37.75 16.86 -25.25
C THR A 223 -38.22 17.99 -24.33
N HIS A 224 -37.68 19.22 -24.46
CA HIS A 224 -37.98 20.27 -23.46
C HIS A 224 -38.64 21.56 -23.98
N VAL A 225 -38.81 21.75 -25.30
CA VAL A 225 -39.47 22.97 -25.82
C VAL A 225 -41.00 22.84 -25.85
N LEU A 226 -41.55 21.63 -26.05
CA LEU A 226 -43.01 21.43 -26.13
C LEU A 226 -43.70 21.25 -24.77
N ASP A 227 -42.97 20.77 -23.74
CA ASP A 227 -43.55 20.49 -22.41
C ASP A 227 -43.50 21.71 -21.46
N PHE A 228 -42.68 22.72 -21.76
CA PHE A 228 -42.59 23.94 -20.95
C PHE A 228 -43.65 24.98 -21.33
N LEU A 229 -44.16 24.95 -22.57
CA LEU A 229 -45.16 25.90 -23.06
C LEU A 229 -46.63 25.47 -22.79
N SER A 230 -46.86 24.25 -22.31
CA SER A 230 -48.22 23.70 -22.11
C SER A 230 -48.75 23.79 -20.67
N ARG A 231 -47.95 24.29 -19.72
CA ARG A 231 -48.36 24.40 -18.31
C ARG A 231 -48.76 25.84 -17.97
N THR A 232 -50.05 26.14 -18.13
CA THR A 232 -50.65 27.35 -17.56
C THR A 232 -50.64 27.29 -16.02
N PRO A 233 -50.36 28.40 -15.31
CA PRO A 233 -50.37 28.43 -13.85
C PRO A 233 -51.80 28.47 -13.31
N VAL A 234 -52.15 27.48 -12.50
CA VAL A 234 -53.37 27.51 -11.67
C VAL A 234 -53.12 28.47 -10.50
N GLN A 235 -53.86 29.57 -10.47
CA GLN A 235 -53.86 30.54 -9.38
C GLN A 235 -54.42 29.94 -8.08
N ARG A 236 -53.73 30.19 -6.97
CA ARG A 236 -54.30 30.27 -5.62
C ARG A 236 -53.85 31.58 -5.00
#